data_AF-A0A9X8CR07-F1
#
_entry.id   AF-A0A9X8CR07-F1
#
_cell.length_a   1.000
_cell.length_b   1.000
_cell.length_c   1.000
_cell.angle_alpha   90.00
_cell.angle_beta   90.00
_cell.angle_gamma   90.00
#
_symmetry.space_group_name_H-M   'P 1'
#
loop_
_entity.id
_entity.type
_entity.pdbx_description
1 polymer ?
#
loop_
_entity_poly.entity_id
_entity_poly.type
_entity_poly.pdbx_seq_one_letter_code
_entity_poly.pdbx_strand_id
1 'polypeptide(L)'
;MGDAELQERFDALLADCDLCLRRIGLSPREYLPSVRLTHNRSRIGSCKKLRGGRKPLFQISCSVDACKTDAQVRDVLFHELIHTLPGCFDHGRRFREVAAMVNAAYGTDVRATRREPVRKVSEVPRSQVEPLVGTELVVRGKRYRFVGMNERPKRCCNLADERGRLYVCAPAYVLAHMKATPERTPR
;
A
#
# COMPACT_ATOMS: atom_id res chain seq x y z
N MET A 1 -24.43 3.68 13.06
CA MET A 1 -24.64 3.44 11.63
C MET A 1 -24.77 1.94 11.46
N GLY A 2 -25.92 1.44 11.02
CA GLY A 2 -26.11 0.02 10.75
C GLY A 2 -25.38 -0.41 9.47
N ASP A 3 -25.14 -1.71 9.31
CA ASP A 3 -24.46 -2.24 8.10
C ASP A 3 -25.22 -1.89 6.81
N ALA A 4 -26.56 -1.85 6.85
CA ALA A 4 -27.40 -1.46 5.72
C ALA A 4 -27.23 0.02 5.33
N GLU A 5 -27.27 0.91 6.32
CA GLU A 5 -27.08 2.36 6.12
C GLU A 5 -25.68 2.67 5.57
N LEU A 6 -24.66 1.92 6.03
CA LEU A 6 -23.30 2.02 5.52
C LEU A 6 -23.20 1.57 4.06
N GLN A 7 -23.89 0.48 3.69
CA GLN A 7 -23.95 -0.02 2.33
C GLN A 7 -24.63 0.99 1.40
N GLU A 8 -25.80 1.49 1.77
CA GLU A 8 -26.52 2.52 0.99
C GLU A 8 -25.67 3.76 0.75
N ARG A 9 -24.94 4.22 1.78
CA ARG A 9 -24.03 5.36 1.62
C ARG A 9 -22.93 5.08 0.59
N PHE A 10 -22.27 3.92 0.63
CA PHE A 10 -21.20 3.61 -0.31
C PHE A 10 -21.72 3.42 -1.74
N ASP A 11 -22.92 2.85 -1.89
CA ASP A 11 -23.56 2.66 -3.18
C ASP A 11 -23.97 4.02 -3.80
N ALA A 12 -24.48 4.95 -2.99
CA ALA A 12 -24.74 6.32 -3.42
C ALA A 12 -23.45 7.03 -3.86
N LEU A 13 -22.36 6.90 -3.11
CA LEU A 13 -21.07 7.47 -3.48
C LEU A 13 -20.52 6.87 -4.79
N LEU A 14 -20.75 5.59 -5.05
CA LEU A 14 -20.35 4.95 -6.31
C LEU A 14 -21.15 5.52 -7.49
N ALA A 15 -22.46 5.66 -7.34
CA ALA A 15 -23.32 6.26 -8.36
C ALA A 15 -22.92 7.71 -8.66
N ASP A 16 -22.63 8.51 -7.63
CA ASP A 16 -22.14 9.88 -7.78
C ASP A 16 -20.82 9.93 -8.56
N CYS A 17 -19.87 9.04 -8.24
CA CYS A 17 -18.58 8.98 -8.94
C CYS A 17 -18.76 8.59 -10.41
N ASP A 18 -19.65 7.65 -10.75
CA ASP A 18 -19.95 7.29 -12.14
C ASP A 18 -20.58 8.46 -12.90
N LEU A 19 -21.53 9.17 -12.30
CA LEU A 19 -22.12 10.38 -12.88
C LEU A 19 -21.07 11.47 -13.13
N CYS A 20 -20.14 11.67 -12.19
CA CYS A 20 -19.01 12.57 -12.36
C CYS A 20 -18.14 12.17 -13.56
N LEU A 21 -17.76 10.89 -13.69
CA LEU A 21 -16.99 10.44 -14.85
C LEU A 21 -17.72 10.71 -16.17
N ARG A 22 -19.02 10.39 -16.23
CA ARG A 22 -19.84 10.62 -17.44
C ARG A 22 -19.93 12.10 -17.80
N ARG A 23 -20.03 12.98 -16.80
CA ARG A 23 -20.08 14.44 -17.01
C ARG A 23 -18.82 15.00 -17.67
N ILE A 24 -17.65 14.40 -17.43
CA ILE A 24 -16.39 14.76 -18.09
C ILE A 24 -16.09 13.93 -19.34
N GLY A 25 -17.09 13.23 -19.90
CA GLY A 25 -16.98 12.48 -21.14
C GLY A 25 -16.32 11.10 -21.00
N LEU A 26 -16.20 10.57 -19.77
CA LEU A 26 -15.65 9.26 -19.51
C LEU A 26 -16.77 8.28 -19.18
N SER A 27 -16.86 7.18 -19.93
CA SER A 27 -17.92 6.18 -19.75
C SER A 27 -17.36 4.87 -19.20
N PRO A 28 -17.49 4.61 -17.88
CA PRO A 28 -17.19 3.31 -17.28
C PRO A 28 -17.84 2.15 -18.04
N ARG A 29 -17.14 1.01 -18.10
CA ARG A 29 -17.76 -0.24 -18.56
C ARG A 29 -18.71 -0.77 -17.49
N GLU A 30 -19.54 -1.74 -17.85
CA GLU A 30 -20.53 -2.33 -16.95
C GLU A 30 -19.90 -2.87 -15.65
N TYR A 31 -20.49 -2.50 -14.51
CA TYR A 31 -20.07 -2.93 -13.18
C TYR A 31 -21.31 -3.23 -12.31
N LEU A 32 -21.13 -4.02 -11.25
CA LEU A 32 -22.20 -4.28 -10.28
C LEU A 32 -22.59 -2.99 -9.54
N PRO A 33 -23.88 -2.66 -9.41
CA PRO A 33 -24.32 -1.36 -8.89
C PRO A 33 -24.04 -1.15 -7.40
N SER A 34 -23.66 -2.21 -6.68
CA SER A 34 -23.36 -2.16 -5.25
C SER A 34 -21.87 -2.40 -4.98
N VAL A 35 -21.28 -1.58 -4.12
CA VAL A 35 -19.88 -1.67 -3.69
C VAL A 35 -19.73 -2.86 -2.75
N ARG A 36 -18.79 -3.75 -3.04
CA ARG A 36 -18.41 -4.80 -2.09
C ARG A 36 -17.61 -4.20 -0.93
N LEU A 37 -18.23 -4.04 0.24
CA LEU A 37 -17.55 -3.57 1.44
C LEU A 37 -16.56 -4.62 1.99
N THR A 38 -15.41 -4.16 2.49
CA THR A 38 -14.37 -5.02 3.08
C THR A 38 -13.70 -4.39 4.29
N HIS A 39 -13.05 -5.19 5.12
CA HIS A 39 -12.24 -4.72 6.26
C HIS A 39 -10.73 -4.77 5.99
N ASN A 40 -10.32 -4.78 4.72
CA ASN A 40 -8.91 -4.90 4.34
C ASN A 40 -8.15 -3.56 4.47
N ARG A 41 -7.23 -3.48 5.43
CA ARG A 41 -6.37 -2.29 5.65
C ARG A 41 -5.21 -2.15 4.64
N SER A 42 -4.80 -3.25 4.01
CA SER A 42 -3.67 -3.27 3.06
C SER A 42 -4.08 -3.01 1.60
N ARG A 43 -5.33 -3.36 1.26
CA ARG A 43 -5.94 -3.14 -0.05
C ARG A 43 -7.26 -2.42 0.15
N ILE A 44 -7.17 -1.09 0.11
CA ILE A 44 -8.27 -0.18 0.44
C ILE A 44 -9.39 -0.18 -0.61
N GLY A 45 -9.08 -0.58 -1.84
CA GLY A 45 -10.02 -0.73 -2.95
C GLY A 45 -9.59 -1.84 -3.91
N SER A 46 -10.53 -2.36 -4.69
CA SER A 46 -10.18 -3.19 -5.84
C SER A 46 -11.28 -3.25 -6.90
N CYS A 47 -10.87 -3.26 -8.16
CA CYS A 47 -11.69 -3.57 -9.32
C CYS A 47 -11.39 -5.00 -9.81
N LYS A 48 -12.39 -5.89 -9.74
CA LYS A 48 -12.28 -7.27 -10.23
C LYS A 48 -13.12 -7.45 -11.48
N LYS A 49 -12.48 -7.89 -12.56
CA LYS A 49 -13.17 -8.37 -13.75
C LYS A 49 -13.88 -9.70 -13.43
N LEU A 50 -15.21 -9.71 -13.44
CA LEU A 50 -16.01 -10.93 -13.34
C LEU A 50 -15.97 -11.64 -14.70
N ARG A 51 -15.96 -12.98 -14.70
CA ARG A 51 -16.01 -13.75 -15.97
C ARG A 51 -17.27 -13.32 -16.73
N GLY A 52 -17.07 -12.85 -17.96
CA GLY A 52 -18.13 -12.38 -18.84
C GLY A 52 -17.55 -12.29 -20.25
N GLY A 53 -18.35 -12.65 -21.25
CA GLY A 53 -17.94 -12.85 -22.65
C GLY A 53 -17.35 -11.61 -23.33
N ARG A 54 -17.89 -11.21 -24.49
CA ARG A 54 -17.31 -10.09 -25.27
C ARG A 54 -17.34 -8.74 -24.52
N LYS A 55 -18.20 -8.59 -23.52
CA LYS A 55 -18.29 -7.41 -22.63
C LYS A 55 -18.03 -7.85 -21.19
N PRO A 56 -16.98 -7.35 -20.53
CA PRO A 56 -16.70 -7.72 -19.16
C PRO A 56 -17.54 -6.92 -18.17
N LEU A 57 -18.05 -7.62 -17.15
CA LEU A 57 -18.67 -7.04 -15.96
C LEU A 57 -17.62 -6.88 -14.87
N PHE A 58 -17.61 -5.77 -14.15
CA PHE A 58 -16.67 -5.51 -13.05
C PHE A 58 -17.36 -5.50 -11.67
N GLN A 59 -16.62 -5.89 -10.63
CA GLN A 59 -17.00 -5.72 -9.23
C GLN A 59 -16.02 -4.76 -8.56
N ILE A 60 -16.56 -3.71 -7.96
CA ILE A 60 -15.79 -2.72 -7.20
C ILE A 60 -15.91 -3.04 -5.72
N SER A 61 -14.81 -2.93 -5.00
CA SER A 61 -14.78 -3.07 -3.54
C SER A 61 -14.09 -1.89 -2.90
N CYS A 62 -14.52 -1.51 -1.70
CA CYS A 62 -13.90 -0.47 -0.89
C CYS A 62 -13.79 -0.92 0.57
N SER A 63 -12.73 -0.49 1.27
CA SER A 63 -12.53 -0.83 2.67
C SER A 63 -13.11 0.22 3.62
N VAL A 64 -14.03 -0.23 4.47
CA VAL A 64 -14.64 0.59 5.53
C VAL A 64 -13.67 0.87 6.69
N ASP A 65 -12.67 0.00 6.87
CA ASP A 65 -11.65 0.17 7.89
C ASP A 65 -10.58 1.18 7.47
N ALA A 66 -10.35 1.35 6.17
CA ALA A 66 -9.32 2.24 5.63
C ALA A 66 -9.85 3.65 5.28
N CYS A 67 -11.11 3.76 4.88
CA CYS A 67 -11.73 5.05 4.55
C CYS A 67 -12.54 5.57 5.74
N LYS A 68 -12.17 6.75 6.25
CA LYS A 68 -12.80 7.39 7.42
C LYS A 68 -13.72 8.54 7.05
N THR A 69 -13.64 9.02 5.81
CA THR A 69 -14.42 10.13 5.29
C THR A 69 -14.95 9.81 3.90
N ASP A 70 -16.05 10.43 3.51
CA ASP A 70 -16.62 10.26 2.17
C ASP A 70 -15.65 10.74 1.08
N ALA A 71 -14.81 11.73 1.36
CA ALA A 71 -13.75 12.15 0.44
C ALA A 71 -12.77 11.01 0.13
N GLN A 72 -12.31 10.30 1.17
CA GLN A 72 -11.43 9.14 0.99
C GLN A 72 -12.14 7.99 0.26
N VAL A 73 -13.43 7.79 0.52
CA VAL A 73 -14.22 6.79 -0.21
C VAL A 73 -14.30 7.19 -1.69
N ARG A 74 -14.61 8.44 -2.02
CA ARG A 74 -14.66 8.94 -3.40
C ARG A 74 -13.32 8.77 -4.12
N ASP A 75 -12.19 9.10 -3.49
CA ASP A 75 -10.86 8.90 -4.08
C ASP A 75 -10.64 7.43 -4.48
N VAL A 76 -11.04 6.49 -3.61
CA VAL A 76 -10.95 5.05 -3.90
C VAL A 76 -11.94 4.64 -4.98
N LEU A 77 -13.19 5.09 -4.93
CA LEU A 77 -14.20 4.71 -5.92
C LEU A 77 -13.87 5.25 -7.32
N PHE A 78 -13.37 6.48 -7.44
CA PHE A 78 -12.84 6.98 -8.71
C PHE A 78 -11.68 6.11 -9.20
N HIS A 79 -10.72 5.77 -8.34
CA HIS A 79 -9.61 4.88 -8.71
C HIS A 79 -10.12 3.55 -9.30
N GLU A 80 -11.05 2.89 -8.61
CA GLU A 80 -11.57 1.60 -9.06
C GLU A 80 -12.48 1.70 -10.30
N LEU A 81 -13.26 2.78 -10.44
CA LEU A 81 -14.07 3.03 -11.63
C LEU A 81 -13.21 3.31 -12.86
N ILE A 82 -12.10 4.03 -12.72
CA ILE A 82 -11.17 4.28 -13.82
C ILE A 82 -10.63 2.96 -14.37
N HIS A 83 -10.40 1.95 -13.54
CA HIS A 83 -9.98 0.62 -14.01
C HIS A 83 -10.99 -0.06 -14.95
N THR A 84 -12.26 0.33 -14.92
CA THR A 84 -13.27 -0.18 -15.85
C THR A 84 -13.18 0.47 -17.24
N LEU A 85 -12.51 1.63 -17.37
CA LEU A 85 -12.37 2.33 -18.64
C LEU A 85 -11.45 1.55 -19.60
N PRO A 86 -11.72 1.58 -20.92
CA PRO A 86 -10.85 0.94 -21.91
C PRO A 86 -9.40 1.42 -21.78
N GLY A 87 -8.43 0.50 -21.65
CA GLY A 87 -7.01 0.84 -21.57
C GLY A 87 -6.55 1.44 -20.24
N CYS A 88 -7.37 1.40 -19.19
CA CYS A 88 -7.05 1.90 -17.84
C CYS A 88 -6.98 0.78 -16.79
N PHE A 89 -7.00 -0.49 -17.19
CA PHE A 89 -7.01 -1.60 -16.22
C PHE A 89 -5.69 -1.71 -15.43
N ASP A 90 -4.60 -1.20 -16.00
CA ASP A 90 -3.35 -0.97 -15.29
C ASP A 90 -3.19 0.50 -14.90
N HIS A 91 -2.19 0.81 -14.07
CA HIS A 91 -1.83 2.18 -13.73
C HIS A 91 -0.92 2.84 -14.79
N GLY A 92 -1.10 2.49 -16.06
CA GLY A 92 -0.33 2.99 -17.20
C GLY A 92 -0.64 4.46 -17.54
N ARG A 93 -0.21 4.88 -18.73
CA ARG A 93 -0.34 6.28 -19.19
C ARG A 93 -1.80 6.76 -19.15
N ARG A 94 -2.72 6.01 -19.74
CA ARG A 94 -4.13 6.40 -19.85
C ARG A 94 -4.83 6.51 -18.50
N PHE A 95 -4.52 5.62 -17.56
CA PHE A 95 -5.02 5.73 -16.19
C PHE A 95 -4.60 7.05 -15.55
N ARG A 96 -3.31 7.42 -15.66
CA ARG A 96 -2.78 8.65 -15.05
C ARG A 96 -3.39 9.90 -15.67
N GLU A 97 -3.56 9.92 -16.99
CA GLU A 97 -4.23 11.02 -17.69
C GLU A 97 -5.67 11.19 -17.19
N VAL A 98 -6.43 10.09 -17.11
CA VAL A 98 -7.80 10.14 -16.59
C VAL A 98 -7.84 10.55 -15.11
N ALA A 99 -6.97 10.00 -14.27
CA ALA A 99 -6.91 10.37 -12.86
C ALA A 99 -6.62 11.87 -12.69
N ALA A 100 -5.72 12.43 -13.50
CA ALA A 100 -5.45 13.87 -13.51
C ALA A 100 -6.67 14.70 -13.94
N MET A 101 -7.42 14.25 -14.96
CA MET A 101 -8.67 14.90 -15.37
C MET A 101 -9.71 14.91 -14.24
N VAL A 102 -9.89 13.78 -13.55
CA VAL A 102 -10.82 13.65 -12.42
C VAL A 102 -10.40 14.57 -11.26
N ASN A 103 -9.11 14.56 -10.90
CA ASN A 103 -8.58 15.41 -9.83
C ASN A 103 -8.76 16.90 -10.15
N ALA A 104 -8.51 17.31 -11.39
CA ALA A 104 -8.70 18.69 -11.84
C ALA A 104 -10.17 19.12 -11.83
N ALA A 105 -11.09 18.21 -12.21
CA ALA A 105 -12.51 18.51 -12.29
C ALA A 105 -13.20 18.58 -10.91
N TYR A 106 -12.75 17.76 -9.95
CA TYR A 106 -13.49 17.53 -8.70
C TYR A 106 -12.68 17.75 -7.41
N GLY A 107 -11.42 18.17 -7.51
CA GLY A 107 -10.57 18.40 -6.33
C GLY A 107 -10.25 17.13 -5.53
N THR A 108 -10.27 15.97 -6.19
CA THR A 108 -9.97 14.66 -5.60
C THR A 108 -8.47 14.35 -5.61
N ASP A 109 -8.07 13.28 -4.90
CA ASP A 109 -6.69 12.81 -4.80
C ASP A 109 -6.54 11.38 -5.34
N VAL A 110 -7.00 11.15 -6.57
CA VAL A 110 -6.85 9.86 -7.26
C VAL A 110 -5.39 9.67 -7.66
N ARG A 111 -4.75 8.63 -7.10
CA ARG A 111 -3.35 8.28 -7.36
C ARG A 111 -3.23 6.89 -7.98
N ALA A 112 -2.29 6.74 -8.90
CA ALA A 112 -1.88 5.43 -9.45
C ALA A 112 -1.34 4.49 -8.36
N THR A 113 -0.62 5.04 -7.38
CA THR A 113 -0.15 4.28 -6.22
C THR A 113 -0.37 5.10 -4.96
N ARG A 114 -1.09 4.55 -3.98
CA ARG A 114 -1.11 5.10 -2.64
C ARG A 114 0.12 4.60 -1.89
N ARG A 115 1.28 5.20 -2.17
CA ARG A 115 2.37 5.13 -1.19
C ARG A 115 1.90 6.00 -0.03
N GLU A 116 1.60 5.41 1.12
CA GLU A 116 1.68 6.20 2.35
C GLU A 116 3.04 6.90 2.31
N PRO A 117 3.12 8.20 2.68
CA PRO A 117 4.42 8.80 2.92
C PRO A 117 5.13 7.84 3.87
N VAL A 118 6.22 7.23 3.40
CA VAL A 118 7.05 6.35 4.22
C VAL A 118 7.23 7.13 5.51
N ARG A 119 6.67 6.63 6.63
CA ARG A 119 6.95 7.23 7.95
C ARG A 119 8.45 7.44 7.94
N LYS A 120 8.93 8.69 8.05
CA LYS A 120 10.36 8.98 8.11
C LYS A 120 10.87 8.20 9.32
N VAL A 121 11.29 6.95 9.11
CA VAL A 121 12.06 6.22 10.08
C VAL A 121 13.34 7.02 10.13
N SER A 122 13.61 7.62 11.27
CA SER A 122 14.86 8.33 11.53
C SER A 122 16.00 7.48 10.98
N GLU A 123 16.75 8.01 10.01
CA GLU A 123 17.86 7.27 9.42
C GLU A 123 18.88 7.03 10.53
N VAL A 124 19.09 5.77 10.87
CA VAL A 124 20.12 5.36 11.83
C VAL A 124 21.47 5.43 11.09
N PRO A 125 22.41 6.30 11.53
CA PRO A 125 23.72 6.41 10.91
C PRO A 125 24.52 5.10 11.00
N ARG A 126 25.38 4.85 9.99
CA ARG A 126 26.28 3.69 9.98
C ARG A 126 27.15 3.62 11.24
N SER A 127 27.64 4.75 11.71
CA SER A 127 28.49 4.85 12.90
C SER A 127 27.84 4.31 14.17
N GLN A 128 26.50 4.29 14.26
CA GLN A 128 25.80 3.76 15.44
C GLN A 128 25.80 2.22 15.49
N VAL A 129 25.96 1.56 14.34
CA VAL A 129 25.88 0.11 14.22
C VAL A 129 27.23 -0.52 13.89
N GLU A 130 28.18 0.20 13.28
CA GLU A 130 29.54 -0.28 13.01
C GLU A 130 30.23 -0.97 14.22
N PRO A 131 30.14 -0.44 15.46
CA PRO A 131 30.73 -1.11 16.63
C PRO A 131 30.07 -2.44 17.00
N LEU A 132 28.90 -2.73 16.44
CA LEU A 132 28.07 -3.90 16.74
C LEU A 132 28.38 -5.08 15.81
N VAL A 133 29.35 -4.94 14.90
CA VAL A 133 29.83 -6.06 14.08
C VAL A 133 30.33 -7.18 15.01
N GLY A 134 29.89 -8.40 14.72
CA GLY A 134 30.11 -9.59 15.53
C GLY A 134 28.91 -9.97 16.43
N THR A 135 27.97 -9.05 16.67
CA THR A 135 26.81 -9.32 17.52
C THR A 135 25.80 -10.27 16.89
N GLU A 136 25.08 -11.01 17.74
CA GLU A 136 24.02 -11.91 17.31
C GLU A 136 22.64 -11.26 17.42
N LEU A 137 21.84 -11.43 16.38
CA LEU A 137 20.46 -10.99 16.30
C LEU A 137 19.54 -12.20 16.25
N VAL A 138 18.37 -12.07 16.87
CA VAL A 138 17.32 -13.09 16.77
C VAL A 138 16.10 -12.49 16.10
N VAL A 139 15.84 -12.94 14.87
CA VAL A 139 14.71 -12.50 14.06
C VAL A 139 13.79 -13.68 13.85
N ARG A 140 12.56 -13.59 14.37
CA ARG A 140 11.52 -14.62 14.17
C ARG A 140 12.02 -16.03 14.52
N GLY A 141 12.72 -16.16 15.64
CA GLY A 141 13.28 -17.43 16.13
C GLY A 141 14.54 -17.92 15.41
N LYS A 142 15.08 -17.18 14.43
CA LYS A 142 16.32 -17.51 13.72
C LYS A 142 17.48 -16.63 14.18
N ARG A 143 18.66 -17.22 14.33
CA ARG A 143 19.89 -16.51 14.69
C ARG A 143 20.61 -15.99 13.45
N TYR A 144 21.10 -14.78 13.55
CA TYR A 144 21.96 -14.14 12.57
C TYR A 144 23.14 -13.49 13.27
N ARG A 145 24.29 -13.44 12.61
CA ARG A 145 25.44 -12.66 13.06
C ARG A 145 25.59 -11.43 12.19
N PHE A 146 25.78 -10.27 12.81
CA PHE A 146 26.15 -9.08 12.07
C PHE A 146 27.61 -9.17 11.66
N VAL A 147 27.90 -9.32 10.36
CA VAL A 147 29.26 -9.62 9.89
C VAL A 147 29.99 -8.42 9.28
N GLY A 148 29.33 -7.27 9.15
CA GLY A 148 29.99 -6.06 8.65
C GLY A 148 29.10 -5.19 7.78
N MET A 149 29.70 -4.11 7.30
CA MET A 149 29.04 -3.18 6.38
C MET A 149 29.26 -3.54 4.92
N ASN A 150 28.38 -3.04 4.06
CA ASN A 150 28.51 -3.05 2.61
C ASN A 150 28.24 -1.64 2.06
N GLU A 151 28.55 -1.43 0.78
CA GLU A 151 28.49 -0.11 0.13
C GLU A 151 27.07 0.40 -0.15
N ARG A 152 26.03 -0.43 0.00
CA ARG A 152 24.66 -0.02 -0.32
C ARG A 152 24.20 1.11 0.60
N PRO A 153 23.52 2.13 0.07
CA PRO A 153 23.18 3.33 0.85
C PRO A 153 22.17 3.06 1.97
N LYS A 154 21.14 2.25 1.72
CA LYS A 154 20.04 2.00 2.68
C LYS A 154 20.10 0.65 3.40
N ARG A 155 20.71 -0.35 2.77
CA ARG A 155 20.80 -1.73 3.29
C ARG A 155 22.26 -2.12 3.45
N CYS A 156 22.96 -1.32 4.26
CA CYS A 156 24.41 -1.41 4.40
C CYS A 156 24.87 -2.48 5.38
N CYS A 157 23.99 -3.14 6.13
CA CYS A 157 24.41 -4.13 7.13
C CYS A 157 24.32 -5.55 6.55
N ASN A 158 25.40 -6.33 6.65
CA ASN A 158 25.45 -7.74 6.25
C ASN A 158 25.19 -8.66 7.44
N LEU A 159 24.17 -9.51 7.35
CA LEU A 159 23.88 -10.54 8.33
C LEU A 159 24.20 -11.93 7.75
N ALA A 160 24.91 -12.77 8.50
CA ALA A 160 25.10 -14.17 8.16
C ALA A 160 24.15 -15.05 8.99
N ASP A 161 23.46 -16.01 8.37
CA ASP A 161 22.75 -17.04 9.11
C ASP A 161 23.69 -18.18 9.57
N GLU A 162 23.16 -19.15 10.31
CA GLU A 162 23.93 -20.32 10.79
C GLU A 162 24.53 -21.18 9.66
N ARG A 163 24.04 -21.03 8.42
CA ARG A 163 24.54 -21.73 7.23
C ARG A 163 25.50 -20.86 6.41
N GLY A 164 25.88 -19.68 6.91
CA GLY A 164 26.77 -18.74 6.23
C GLY A 164 26.13 -17.95 5.08
N ARG A 165 24.81 -18.00 4.91
CA ARG A 165 24.13 -17.22 3.87
C ARG A 165 24.06 -15.75 4.28
N LEU A 166 24.41 -14.87 3.35
CA LEU A 166 24.43 -13.44 3.56
C LEU A 166 23.08 -12.79 3.22
N TYR A 167 22.62 -11.94 4.14
CA TYR A 167 21.44 -11.12 4.04
C TYR A 167 21.82 -9.66 4.24
N VAL A 168 21.08 -8.73 3.62
CA VAL A 168 21.33 -7.29 3.77
C VAL A 168 20.16 -6.59 4.43
N CYS A 169 20.43 -5.75 5.41
CA CYS A 169 19.41 -4.99 6.13
C CYS A 169 19.86 -3.55 6.40
N ALA A 170 18.91 -2.72 6.84
CA ALA A 170 19.17 -1.34 7.23
C ALA A 170 19.73 -1.27 8.67
N PRO A 171 20.51 -0.23 9.03
CA PRO A 171 21.00 -0.02 10.40
C PRO A 171 19.91 -0.09 11.48
N ALA A 172 18.75 0.51 11.23
CA ALA A 172 17.62 0.46 12.16
C ALA A 172 17.13 -0.97 12.44
N TYR A 173 17.28 -1.88 11.47
CA TYR A 173 16.91 -3.27 11.63
C TYR A 173 17.86 -4.01 12.58
N VAL A 174 19.16 -3.67 12.55
CA VAL A 174 20.17 -4.22 13.45
C VAL A 174 19.79 -3.85 14.88
N LEU A 175 19.67 -2.54 15.18
CA LEU A 175 19.31 -2.06 16.51
C LEU A 175 18.00 -2.66 17.04
N ALA A 176 16.98 -2.79 16.20
CA ALA A 176 15.68 -3.30 16.62
C ALA A 176 15.67 -4.79 17.01
N HIS A 177 16.66 -5.58 16.57
CA HIS A 177 16.69 -7.04 16.75
C HIS A 177 17.93 -7.55 17.46
N MET A 178 18.78 -6.64 17.92
CA MET A 178 19.84 -6.98 18.85
C MET A 178 19.23 -7.39 20.18
N LYS A 179 19.66 -8.53 20.71
CA LYS A 179 19.43 -8.82 22.11
C LYS A 179 20.40 -7.96 22.91
N ALA A 180 19.90 -7.23 23.91
CA ALA A 180 20.77 -6.67 24.93
C ALA A 180 21.64 -7.81 25.47
N THR A 181 22.94 -7.75 25.21
CA THR A 181 23.89 -8.58 25.94
C THR A 181 23.76 -8.20 27.41
N PRO A 182 23.58 -9.16 28.34
CA PRO A 182 23.64 -8.84 29.75
C PRO A 182 25.00 -8.18 30.02
N GLU A 183 24.97 -7.06 30.72
CA GLU A 183 26.15 -6.30 31.10
C GLU A 183 27.22 -7.26 31.66
N ARG A 184 28.40 -7.29 31.04
CA ARG A 184 29.58 -7.81 31.71
C ARG A 184 29.90 -6.81 32.81
N THR A 185 29.48 -7.12 34.03
CA THR A 185 29.95 -6.46 35.24
C THR A 185 31.49 -6.54 35.24
N PRO A 186 32.22 -5.42 35.34
CA PRO A 186 33.66 -5.49 35.50
C PRO A 186 33.99 -6.16 36.85
N ARG A 187 34.93 -7.10 36.82
CA ARG A 187 35.61 -7.58 38.04
C ARG A 187 36.78 -6.65 38.35
#